data_AF-A0A843EVJ2-F1
#
_entry.id   AF-A0A843EVJ2-F1
#
_cell.length_a   1.000
_cell.length_b   1.000
_cell.length_c   1.000
_cell.angle_alpha   90.00
_cell.angle_beta   90.00
_cell.angle_gamma   90.00
#
_symmetry.space_group_name_H-M   'P 1'
#
loop_
_entity.id
_entity.type
_entity.pdbx_description
1 polymer ?
#
loop_
_entity_poly.entity_id
_entity_poly.type
_entity_poly.pdbx_seq_one_letter_code
_entity_poly.pdbx_strand_id
1 'polypeptide(L)'
;MEIALNEEVIDNEVVVEAPVTQFIKTKIYINGELFGTCDNPKEFTQQMREKRRNGQISHEMNITYYEDNNEIYIFNDPGRARRPLIIVKEGQPLLTEDHLNKVANGKLKWDDLIEKGLIEYLDAEEEENSYIAMRLNELNAEHTHLEIDPATMLGICAGIIPFSDHNSSPRNTMEAGMTKQALGLYVSNYAFRTDTRAHLLHHPQTPIVKTRIIDSTNYDLRPSGQNFVVALMSYEGYNMEDAMVINKGSLERGLGRSSFFRSYDTSEKRYPGGQEDNFEVP
;
A
#
# COMPACT_ATOMS: atom_id res chain seq x y z
N MET A 1 -50.27 -80.14 -0.58
CA MET A 1 -50.60 -78.79 -0.09
C MET A 1 -49.77 -77.85 -0.94
N GLU A 2 -50.21 -77.49 -2.15
CA GLU A 2 -51.22 -76.44 -2.39
C GLU A 2 -50.88 -75.22 -1.52
N ILE A 3 -50.61 -74.03 -2.08
CA ILE A 3 -51.47 -73.31 -3.02
C ILE A 3 -50.61 -72.51 -4.01
N ALA A 4 -51.06 -72.45 -5.26
CA ALA A 4 -50.58 -71.59 -6.33
C ALA A 4 -51.57 -70.42 -6.57
N LEU A 5 -51.09 -69.40 -7.32
CA LEU A 5 -51.84 -68.38 -8.09
C LEU A 5 -52.36 -67.16 -7.27
N ASN A 6 -52.23 -65.89 -7.69
CA ASN A 6 -52.15 -65.34 -9.06
C ASN A 6 -51.62 -63.87 -9.10
N GLU A 7 -50.97 -63.55 -10.23
CA GLU A 7 -51.02 -62.33 -11.08
C GLU A 7 -50.72 -60.94 -10.43
N GLU A 8 -49.89 -60.05 -10.98
CA GLU A 8 -49.87 -59.54 -12.35
C GLU A 8 -48.48 -59.03 -12.81
N VAL A 9 -48.38 -59.00 -14.14
CA VAL A 9 -47.36 -58.47 -15.04
C VAL A 9 -46.86 -57.07 -14.67
N ILE A 10 -45.53 -56.84 -14.72
CA ILE A 10 -44.97 -55.51 -15.00
C ILE A 10 -43.94 -55.67 -16.11
N ASP A 11 -44.38 -55.31 -17.31
CA ASP A 11 -43.59 -55.17 -18.51
C ASP A 11 -43.00 -53.75 -18.56
N ASN A 12 -41.70 -53.69 -18.86
CA ASN A 12 -40.93 -52.61 -19.50
C ASN A 12 -41.51 -51.18 -19.54
N GLU A 13 -40.93 -50.28 -18.77
CA GLU A 13 -40.53 -48.96 -19.29
C GLU A 13 -39.11 -48.62 -18.82
N VAL A 14 -38.18 -48.63 -19.76
CA VAL A 14 -36.86 -48.01 -19.62
C VAL A 14 -37.11 -46.51 -19.51
N VAL A 15 -37.14 -45.98 -18.29
CA VAL A 15 -37.04 -44.54 -18.06
C VAL A 15 -35.62 -44.14 -18.42
N VAL A 16 -35.44 -43.73 -19.66
CA VAL A 16 -34.24 -42.99 -20.08
C VAL A 16 -34.32 -41.65 -19.36
N GLU A 17 -33.64 -41.54 -18.21
CA GLU A 17 -33.38 -40.25 -17.59
C GLU A 17 -32.58 -39.42 -18.60
N ALA A 18 -33.25 -38.46 -19.25
CA ALA A 18 -32.57 -37.39 -19.94
C ALA A 18 -31.65 -36.68 -18.94
N PRO A 19 -30.41 -36.32 -19.29
CA PRO A 19 -29.56 -35.57 -18.39
C PRO A 19 -30.23 -34.20 -18.22
N VAL A 20 -30.76 -33.94 -17.02
CA VAL A 20 -31.16 -32.60 -16.60
C VAL A 20 -29.87 -31.81 -16.50
N THR A 21 -29.46 -31.18 -17.60
CA THR A 21 -28.46 -30.12 -17.60
C THR A 21 -29.13 -28.91 -16.97
N GLN A 22 -29.20 -28.94 -15.64
CA GLN A 22 -29.57 -27.78 -14.86
C GLN A 22 -28.43 -26.78 -15.07
N PHE A 23 -28.63 -25.81 -15.98
CA PHE A 23 -27.69 -24.71 -16.18
C PHE A 23 -27.45 -24.07 -14.81
N ILE A 24 -26.29 -24.34 -14.21
CA ILE A 24 -25.90 -23.73 -12.95
C ILE A 24 -25.64 -22.27 -13.28
N LYS A 25 -26.68 -21.45 -13.16
CA LYS A 25 -26.56 -20.01 -13.36
C LYS A 25 -25.63 -19.46 -12.28
N THR A 26 -24.68 -18.63 -12.71
CA THR A 26 -23.72 -17.98 -11.81
C THR A 26 -24.46 -17.02 -10.90
N LYS A 27 -24.26 -17.08 -9.59
CA LYS A 27 -24.88 -16.14 -8.66
C LYS A 27 -24.11 -14.82 -8.66
N ILE A 28 -24.82 -13.70 -8.55
CA ILE A 28 -24.24 -12.36 -8.40
C ILE A 28 -24.53 -11.87 -6.99
N TYR A 29 -23.47 -11.52 -6.28
CA TYR A 29 -23.51 -10.88 -4.97
C TYR A 29 -23.08 -9.42 -5.10
N ILE A 30 -23.80 -8.51 -4.44
CA ILE A 30 -23.42 -7.10 -4.32
C ILE A 30 -23.24 -6.79 -2.84
N ASN A 31 -22.02 -6.43 -2.43
CA ASN A 31 -21.67 -6.18 -1.02
C ASN A 31 -22.11 -7.33 -0.08
N GLY A 32 -22.03 -8.58 -0.55
CA GLY A 32 -22.42 -9.78 0.21
C GLY A 32 -23.90 -10.17 0.12
N GLU A 33 -24.78 -9.34 -0.46
CA GLU A 33 -26.18 -9.69 -0.66
C GLU A 33 -26.39 -10.35 -2.03
N LEU A 34 -27.12 -11.47 -2.06
CA LEU A 34 -27.47 -12.14 -3.32
C LEU A 34 -28.43 -11.26 -4.12
N PHE A 35 -27.95 -10.73 -5.24
CA PHE A 35 -28.72 -9.85 -6.11
C PHE A 35 -29.46 -10.61 -7.22
N GLY A 36 -28.80 -11.60 -7.83
CA GLY A 36 -29.39 -12.29 -8.97
C GLY A 36 -28.52 -13.39 -9.54
N THR A 37 -28.79 -13.76 -10.79
CA THR A 37 -28.02 -14.78 -11.52
C THR A 37 -27.64 -14.32 -12.92
N CYS A 38 -26.55 -14.85 -13.44
CA CYS A 38 -26.01 -14.58 -14.77
C CYS A 38 -25.79 -15.91 -15.51
N ASP A 39 -26.04 -15.90 -16.83
CA ASP A 39 -25.79 -17.07 -17.68
C ASP A 39 -24.33 -17.11 -18.19
N ASN A 40 -23.74 -15.95 -18.51
CA ASN A 40 -22.37 -15.81 -19.03
C ASN A 40 -21.50 -14.96 -18.08
N PRO A 41 -20.90 -15.56 -17.03
CA PRO A 41 -20.19 -14.78 -16.00
C PRO A 41 -18.93 -14.08 -16.50
N LYS A 42 -18.14 -14.74 -17.37
CA LYS A 42 -16.90 -14.17 -17.94
C LYS A 42 -17.19 -12.94 -18.80
N GLU A 43 -18.23 -13.03 -19.62
CA GLU A 43 -18.64 -11.92 -20.48
C GLU A 43 -19.21 -10.76 -19.64
N PHE A 44 -20.05 -11.06 -18.65
CA PHE A 44 -20.62 -10.05 -17.76
C PHE A 44 -19.55 -9.30 -16.98
N THR A 45 -18.57 -10.01 -16.41
CA THR A 45 -17.47 -9.37 -15.67
C THR A 45 -16.60 -8.51 -16.57
N GLN A 46 -16.26 -8.98 -17.77
CA GLN A 46 -15.52 -8.18 -18.74
C GLN A 46 -16.31 -6.92 -19.15
N GLN A 47 -17.60 -7.04 -19.46
CA GLN A 47 -18.44 -5.89 -19.82
C GLN A 47 -18.51 -4.86 -18.69
N MET A 48 -18.62 -5.30 -17.43
CA MET A 48 -18.64 -4.40 -16.28
C MET A 48 -17.30 -3.67 -16.08
N ARG A 49 -16.17 -4.37 -16.27
CA ARG A 49 -14.83 -3.74 -16.27
C ARG A 49 -14.68 -2.72 -17.40
N GLU A 50 -15.14 -3.04 -18.61
CA GLU A 50 -15.13 -2.11 -19.75
C GLU A 50 -16.01 -0.88 -19.50
N LYS A 51 -17.19 -1.05 -18.89
CA LYS A 51 -18.05 0.06 -18.48
C LYS A 51 -17.36 0.97 -17.45
N ARG A 52 -16.64 0.39 -16.49
CA ARG A 52 -15.81 1.14 -15.52
C ARG A 52 -14.69 1.92 -16.21
N ARG A 53 -13.96 1.28 -17.13
CA ARG A 53 -12.86 1.90 -17.89
C ARG A 53 -13.32 3.03 -18.81
N ASN A 54 -14.55 2.97 -19.30
CA ASN A 54 -15.18 4.01 -20.11
C ASN A 54 -15.89 5.10 -19.28
N GLY A 55 -15.81 5.05 -17.95
CA GLY A 55 -16.42 6.04 -17.05
C GLY A 55 -17.95 5.94 -16.92
N GLN A 56 -18.57 4.85 -17.38
CA GLN A 56 -20.03 4.64 -17.25
C GLN A 56 -20.43 4.17 -15.84
N ILE A 57 -19.49 3.57 -15.11
CA ILE A 57 -19.63 3.12 -13.72
C ILE A 57 -18.51 3.75 -12.91
N SER A 58 -18.75 3.97 -11.62
CA SER A 58 -17.73 4.45 -10.68
C SER A 58 -16.46 3.61 -10.74
N HIS A 59 -15.31 4.28 -10.76
CA HIS A 59 -13.99 3.64 -10.65
C HIS A 59 -13.77 2.96 -9.29
N GLU A 60 -14.68 3.15 -8.33
CA GLU A 60 -14.67 2.51 -7.01
C GLU A 60 -15.32 1.12 -6.98
N MET A 61 -16.11 0.78 -8.00
CA MET A 61 -16.73 -0.53 -8.10
C MET A 61 -15.67 -1.54 -8.55
N ASN A 62 -15.50 -2.62 -7.79
CA ASN A 62 -14.67 -3.77 -8.16
C ASN A 62 -15.54 -4.99 -8.42
N ILE A 63 -15.11 -5.83 -9.36
CA ILE A 63 -15.85 -7.02 -9.76
C ILE A 63 -14.93 -8.23 -9.94
N THR A 64 -15.28 -9.32 -9.28
CA THR A 64 -14.54 -10.57 -9.28
C THR A 64 -15.44 -11.71 -9.70
N TYR A 65 -14.91 -12.62 -10.50
CA TYR A 65 -15.54 -13.89 -10.82
C TYR A 65 -14.70 -15.04 -10.25
N TYR A 66 -15.30 -15.82 -9.36
CA TYR A 66 -14.73 -17.05 -8.85
C TYR A 66 -15.20 -18.22 -9.71
N GLU A 67 -14.30 -18.76 -10.54
CA GLU A 67 -14.62 -19.89 -11.43
C GLU A 67 -14.98 -21.15 -10.63
N ASP A 68 -14.32 -21.39 -9.49
CA ASP A 68 -14.50 -22.59 -8.66
C ASP A 68 -15.90 -22.71 -8.07
N ASN A 69 -16.42 -21.60 -7.52
CA ASN A 69 -17.75 -21.56 -6.91
C ASN A 69 -18.84 -21.14 -7.91
N ASN A 70 -18.45 -20.69 -9.09
CA ASN A 70 -19.31 -20.07 -10.09
C ASN A 70 -20.14 -18.91 -9.49
N GLU A 71 -19.44 -17.95 -8.88
CA GLU A 71 -20.04 -16.79 -8.21
C GLU A 71 -19.33 -15.50 -8.63
N ILE A 72 -20.11 -14.44 -8.84
CA ILE A 72 -19.63 -13.08 -9.11
C ILE A 72 -19.86 -12.23 -7.87
N TYR A 73 -18.82 -11.51 -7.46
CA TYR A 73 -18.90 -10.55 -6.39
C TYR A 73 -18.65 -9.15 -6.94
N ILE A 74 -19.54 -8.23 -6.59
CA ILE A 74 -19.42 -6.81 -6.90
C ILE A 74 -19.33 -6.09 -5.56
N PHE A 75 -18.25 -5.35 -5.38
CA PHE A 75 -18.03 -4.54 -4.19
C PHE A 75 -18.00 -3.06 -4.55
N ASN A 76 -18.78 -2.28 -3.81
CA ASN A 76 -18.82 -0.82 -3.90
C ASN A 76 -18.97 -0.18 -2.50
N ASP A 77 -18.51 -0.89 -1.48
CA ASP A 77 -18.47 -0.45 -0.09
C ASP A 77 -17.21 0.40 0.20
N PRO A 78 -17.31 1.35 1.15
CA PRO A 78 -16.18 2.16 1.59
C PRO A 78 -15.24 1.37 2.51
N GLY A 79 -13.95 1.74 2.52
CA GLY A 79 -12.95 1.18 3.43
C GLY A 79 -12.06 0.09 2.83
N ARG A 80 -12.34 -0.34 1.60
CA ARG A 80 -11.48 -1.29 0.86
C ARG A 80 -10.14 -0.66 0.47
N ALA A 81 -9.06 -1.39 0.76
CA ALA A 81 -7.73 -1.06 0.27
C ALA A 81 -7.63 -1.45 -1.21
N ARG A 82 -7.14 -0.53 -2.03
CA ARG A 82 -7.03 -0.71 -3.48
C ARG A 82 -5.65 -0.30 -3.95
N ARG A 83 -5.15 -0.99 -4.97
CA ARG A 83 -3.85 -0.76 -5.59
C ARG A 83 -4.03 -0.27 -7.03
N PRO A 84 -3.48 0.91 -7.39
CA PRO A 84 -3.51 1.38 -8.77
C PRO A 84 -2.52 0.59 -9.64
N LEU A 85 -2.98 0.12 -10.79
CA LEU A 85 -2.17 -0.60 -11.76
C LEU A 85 -2.39 -0.05 -13.17
N ILE A 86 -1.40 -0.22 -14.04
CA ILE A 86 -1.54 0.13 -15.46
C ILE A 86 -2.26 -1.00 -16.17
N ILE A 87 -3.31 -0.68 -16.93
CA ILE A 87 -4.03 -1.68 -17.72
C ILE A 87 -3.15 -2.13 -18.89
N VAL A 88 -3.09 -3.44 -19.11
CA VAL A 88 -2.38 -4.07 -20.23
C VAL A 88 -3.38 -4.73 -21.16
N LYS A 89 -3.17 -4.60 -22.46
CA LYS A 89 -3.96 -5.29 -23.48
C LYS A 89 -3.01 -5.91 -24.51
N GLU A 90 -3.17 -7.21 -24.76
CA GLU A 90 -2.41 -7.95 -25.78
C GLU A 90 -0.88 -7.77 -25.65
N GLY A 91 -0.38 -7.74 -24.41
CA GLY A 91 1.04 -7.58 -24.15
C GLY A 91 1.58 -6.17 -24.40
N GLN A 92 0.72 -5.14 -24.39
CA GLN A 92 1.13 -3.74 -24.40
C GLN A 92 0.41 -2.95 -23.30
N PRO A 93 1.14 -2.11 -22.52
CA PRO A 93 0.50 -1.21 -21.57
C PRO A 93 -0.28 -0.13 -22.33
N LEU A 94 -1.50 0.17 -21.87
CA LEU A 94 -2.30 1.25 -22.45
C LEU A 94 -1.69 2.63 -22.18
N LEU A 95 -0.90 2.75 -21.10
CA LEU A 95 -0.13 3.95 -20.78
C LEU A 95 1.13 4.02 -21.67
N THR A 96 1.12 4.91 -22.66
CA THR A 96 2.21 5.11 -23.62
C THR A 96 3.16 6.26 -23.23
N GLU A 97 4.31 6.35 -23.89
CA GLU A 97 5.28 7.44 -23.68
C GLU A 97 4.69 8.84 -23.96
N ASP A 98 3.75 8.97 -24.91
CA ASP A 98 3.08 10.24 -25.16
C ASP A 98 2.22 10.69 -23.95
N HIS A 99 1.54 9.75 -23.30
CA HIS A 99 0.83 10.03 -22.05
C HIS A 99 1.80 10.48 -20.95
N LEU A 100 2.94 9.81 -20.81
CA LEU A 100 3.98 10.20 -19.84
C LEU A 100 4.52 11.60 -20.10
N ASN A 101 4.78 11.95 -21.37
CA ASN A 101 5.21 13.29 -21.76
C ASN A 101 4.15 14.36 -21.46
N LYS A 102 2.86 14.04 -21.63
CA LYS A 102 1.76 14.93 -21.27
C LYS A 102 1.66 15.13 -19.76
N VAL A 103 1.86 14.08 -18.96
CA VAL A 103 1.92 14.16 -17.50
C VAL A 103 3.10 15.03 -17.05
N ALA A 104 4.29 14.80 -17.61
CA ALA A 104 5.50 15.57 -17.29
C ALA A 104 5.35 17.07 -17.59
N ASN A 105 4.60 17.43 -18.64
CA ASN A 105 4.30 18.81 -19.00
C ASN A 105 3.09 19.40 -18.23
N GLY A 106 2.51 18.66 -17.28
CA GLY A 106 1.35 19.10 -16.50
C GLY A 106 0.04 19.19 -17.29
N LYS A 107 -0.03 18.58 -18.48
CA LYS A 107 -1.22 18.57 -19.36
C LYS A 107 -2.22 17.46 -19.01
N LEU A 108 -1.74 16.38 -18.37
CA LEU A 108 -2.56 15.31 -17.82
C LEU A 108 -2.28 15.18 -16.33
N LYS A 109 -3.35 15.10 -15.54
CA LYS A 109 -3.31 14.79 -14.12
C LYS A 109 -3.59 13.30 -13.91
N TRP A 110 -3.40 12.85 -12.67
CA TRP A 110 -3.67 11.48 -12.27
C TRP A 110 -5.12 11.05 -12.53
N ASP A 111 -6.07 11.89 -12.14
CA ASP A 111 -7.50 11.64 -12.35
C ASP A 111 -7.85 11.47 -13.83
N ASP A 112 -7.22 12.25 -14.73
CA ASP A 112 -7.41 12.12 -16.18
C ASP A 112 -6.93 10.75 -16.70
N LEU A 113 -5.91 10.13 -16.07
CA LEU A 113 -5.44 8.79 -16.46
C LEU A 113 -6.44 7.70 -16.08
N ILE A 114 -7.13 7.89 -14.96
CA ILE A 114 -8.18 6.98 -14.48
C ILE A 114 -9.42 7.11 -15.36
N GLU A 115 -9.85 8.35 -15.64
CA GLU A 115 -11.01 8.63 -16.50
C GLU A 115 -10.82 8.12 -17.93
N LYS A 116 -9.58 8.13 -18.43
CA LYS A 116 -9.21 7.56 -19.74
C LYS A 116 -9.08 6.04 -19.75
N GLY A 117 -9.26 5.38 -18.60
CA GLY A 117 -9.11 3.93 -18.48
C GLY A 117 -7.68 3.44 -18.73
N LEU A 118 -6.66 4.23 -18.36
CA LEU A 118 -5.25 3.86 -18.45
C LEU A 118 -4.74 3.22 -17.16
N ILE A 119 -5.28 3.68 -16.03
CA ILE A 119 -4.97 3.20 -14.68
C ILE A 119 -6.27 2.67 -14.06
N GLU A 120 -6.18 1.53 -13.37
CA GLU A 120 -7.30 0.87 -12.72
C GLU A 120 -6.95 0.55 -11.26
N TYR A 121 -7.92 0.75 -10.37
CA TYR A 121 -7.78 0.41 -8.96
C TYR A 121 -8.35 -0.98 -8.72
N LEU A 122 -7.50 -1.93 -8.35
CA LEU A 122 -7.92 -3.27 -7.96
C LEU A 122 -7.95 -3.38 -6.44
N ASP A 123 -9.00 -3.96 -5.88
CA ASP A 123 -8.98 -4.46 -4.51
C ASP A 123 -8.41 -5.89 -4.47
N ALA A 124 -8.25 -6.42 -3.26
CA ALA A 124 -7.70 -7.76 -3.07
C ALA A 124 -8.54 -8.85 -3.75
N GLU A 125 -9.86 -8.66 -3.81
CA GLU A 125 -10.79 -9.61 -4.45
C GLU A 125 -10.62 -9.59 -5.98
N GLU A 126 -10.51 -8.42 -6.62
CA GLU A 126 -10.34 -8.34 -8.07
C GLU A 126 -8.92 -8.65 -8.53
N GLU A 127 -7.92 -8.45 -7.65
CA GLU A 127 -6.53 -8.84 -7.87
C GLU A 127 -6.40 -10.37 -8.11
N GLU A 128 -7.26 -11.20 -7.52
CA GLU A 128 -7.28 -12.66 -7.73
C GLU A 128 -7.55 -13.05 -9.20
N ASN A 129 -8.27 -12.22 -9.96
CA ASN A 129 -8.51 -12.44 -11.39
C ASN A 129 -7.45 -11.79 -12.29
N SER A 130 -6.35 -11.29 -11.72
CA SER A 130 -5.37 -10.48 -12.43
C SER A 130 -4.00 -11.15 -12.49
N TYR A 131 -3.36 -11.08 -13.67
CA TYR A 131 -1.98 -11.51 -13.85
C TYR A 131 -1.11 -10.27 -14.07
N ILE A 132 -0.39 -9.86 -13.02
CA ILE A 132 0.30 -8.57 -12.94
C ILE A 132 1.79 -8.75 -13.26
N ALA A 133 2.29 -8.01 -14.25
CA ALA A 133 3.72 -7.94 -14.54
C ALA A 133 4.41 -6.97 -13.57
N MET A 134 5.56 -7.33 -13.01
CA MET A 134 6.32 -6.44 -12.13
C MET A 134 7.16 -5.41 -12.90
N ARG A 135 7.57 -5.75 -14.12
CA ARG A 135 8.42 -4.91 -14.98
C ARG A 135 7.98 -5.01 -16.44
N LEU A 136 8.27 -3.96 -17.20
CA LEU A 136 7.96 -3.88 -18.63
C LEU A 136 8.59 -5.01 -19.47
N ASN A 137 9.77 -5.50 -19.08
CA ASN A 137 10.48 -6.55 -19.81
C ASN A 137 9.91 -7.96 -19.58
N GLU A 138 9.09 -8.14 -18.56
CA GLU A 138 8.45 -9.43 -18.21
C GLU A 138 7.06 -9.55 -18.84
N LEU A 139 6.60 -8.50 -19.51
CA LEU A 139 5.26 -8.36 -20.01
C LEU A 139 5.02 -9.30 -21.21
N ASN A 140 3.90 -10.03 -21.17
CA ASN A 140 3.47 -11.00 -22.17
C ASN A 140 1.98 -10.80 -22.51
N ALA A 141 1.45 -11.56 -23.47
CA ALA A 141 0.06 -11.43 -23.92
C ALA A 141 -0.99 -11.85 -22.87
N GLU A 142 -0.59 -12.61 -21.84
CA GLU A 142 -1.46 -13.12 -20.77
C GLU A 142 -1.60 -12.13 -19.60
N HIS A 143 -0.66 -11.18 -19.45
CA HIS A 143 -0.72 -10.18 -18.39
C HIS A 143 -1.91 -9.25 -18.57
N THR A 144 -2.66 -9.05 -17.49
CA THR A 144 -3.82 -8.16 -17.44
C THR A 144 -3.43 -6.74 -17.02
N HIS A 145 -2.42 -6.63 -16.16
CA HIS A 145 -1.96 -5.37 -15.60
C HIS A 145 -0.43 -5.32 -15.46
N LEU A 146 0.08 -4.11 -15.28
CA LEU A 146 1.50 -3.82 -15.06
C LEU A 146 1.65 -2.95 -13.81
N GLU A 147 2.64 -3.31 -12.99
CA GLU A 147 3.04 -2.54 -11.82
C GLU A 147 3.63 -1.17 -12.21
N ILE A 148 3.26 -0.12 -11.49
CA ILE A 148 3.72 1.25 -11.77
C ILE A 148 5.19 1.43 -11.37
N ASP A 149 5.50 1.10 -10.12
CA ASP A 149 6.87 1.07 -9.62
C ASP A 149 6.94 0.07 -8.45
N PRO A 150 7.67 -1.05 -8.58
CA PRO A 150 7.84 -2.05 -7.52
C PRO A 150 8.31 -1.48 -6.17
N ALA A 151 9.03 -0.35 -6.17
CA ALA A 151 9.48 0.30 -4.94
C ALA A 151 8.32 0.80 -4.06
N THR A 152 7.13 1.02 -4.65
CA THR A 152 5.93 1.48 -3.92
C THR A 152 5.29 0.40 -3.03
N MET A 153 5.74 -0.86 -3.17
CA MET A 153 5.39 -1.94 -2.25
C MET A 153 5.88 -1.66 -0.82
N LEU A 154 6.95 -0.88 -0.68
CA LEU A 154 7.49 -0.49 0.62
C LEU A 154 6.80 0.78 1.12
N GLY A 155 6.49 0.79 2.43
CA GLY A 155 6.02 2.01 3.10
C GLY A 155 7.12 3.08 3.21
N ILE A 156 6.75 4.29 3.61
CA ILE A 156 7.65 5.46 3.66
C ILE A 156 8.95 5.18 4.44
N CYS A 157 8.87 4.54 5.62
CA CYS A 157 10.06 4.27 6.43
C CYS A 157 11.00 3.21 5.82
N ALA A 158 10.46 2.17 5.19
CA ALA A 158 11.28 1.17 4.51
C ALA A 158 11.82 1.70 3.18
N GLY A 159 11.06 2.58 2.53
CA GLY A 159 11.39 3.17 1.24
C GLY A 159 12.56 4.16 1.25
N ILE A 160 12.97 4.66 2.42
CA ILE A 160 14.18 5.49 2.53
C ILE A 160 15.48 4.67 2.64
N ILE A 161 15.37 3.36 2.86
CA ILE A 161 16.54 2.47 3.02
C ILE A 161 17.20 2.31 1.64
N PRO A 162 18.46 2.75 1.46
CA PRO A 162 19.15 2.53 0.20
C PRO A 162 19.42 1.03 0.00
N PHE A 163 19.18 0.53 -1.21
CA PHE A 163 19.45 -0.88 -1.57
C PHE A 163 18.83 -1.89 -0.60
N SER A 164 17.56 -1.70 -0.25
CA SER A 164 16.83 -2.58 0.68
C SER A 164 16.80 -4.04 0.25
N ASP A 165 16.90 -4.31 -1.05
CA ASP A 165 16.98 -5.63 -1.68
C ASP A 165 18.33 -6.35 -1.45
N HIS A 166 19.37 -5.63 -1.06
CA HIS A 166 20.68 -6.20 -0.70
C HIS A 166 20.84 -6.49 0.80
N ASN A 167 19.82 -6.18 1.60
CA ASN A 167 19.81 -6.39 3.04
C ASN A 167 18.91 -7.55 3.44
N SER A 168 19.16 -8.14 4.60
CA SER A 168 18.25 -9.13 5.17
C SER A 168 16.97 -8.47 5.69
N SER A 169 15.84 -9.15 5.53
CA SER A 169 14.52 -8.70 6.01
C SER A 169 14.51 -8.20 7.47
N PRO A 170 15.11 -8.89 8.47
CA PRO A 170 15.13 -8.37 9.84
C PRO A 170 15.90 -7.05 9.97
N ARG A 171 16.96 -6.83 9.18
CA ARG A 171 17.72 -5.57 9.20
C ARG A 171 16.91 -4.42 8.62
N ASN A 172 16.18 -4.66 7.53
CA ASN A 172 15.27 -3.65 6.97
C ASN A 172 14.16 -3.28 7.96
N THR A 173 13.61 -4.27 8.65
CA THR A 173 12.58 -4.03 9.68
C THR A 173 13.11 -3.20 10.84
N MET A 174 14.33 -3.51 11.30
CA MET A 174 14.99 -2.72 12.35
C MET A 174 15.21 -1.28 11.90
N GLU A 175 15.77 -1.07 10.71
CA GLU A 175 16.06 0.26 10.19
C GLU A 175 14.79 1.10 9.98
N ALA A 176 13.73 0.49 9.44
CA ALA A 176 12.43 1.16 9.29
C ALA A 176 11.83 1.59 10.65
N GLY A 177 12.10 0.83 11.72
CA GLY A 177 11.75 1.21 13.09
C GLY A 177 12.61 2.35 13.63
N MET A 178 13.93 2.24 13.48
CA MET A 178 14.91 3.21 13.98
C MET A 178 14.84 4.56 13.25
N THR A 179 14.46 4.57 11.98
CA THR A 179 14.23 5.79 11.18
C THR A 179 13.30 6.78 11.89
N LYS A 180 12.26 6.28 12.58
CA LYS A 180 11.29 7.12 13.30
C LYS A 180 11.88 7.80 14.54
N GLN A 181 13.03 7.35 15.00
CA GLN A 181 13.73 7.87 16.18
C GLN A 181 14.87 8.83 15.82
N ALA A 182 15.18 8.97 14.53
CA ALA A 182 16.28 9.81 14.08
C ALA A 182 16.02 11.29 14.38
N LEU A 183 17.09 12.01 14.72
CA LEU A 183 17.03 13.43 15.06
C LEU A 183 17.20 14.28 13.80
N GLY A 184 16.36 15.31 13.67
CA GLY A 184 16.40 16.24 12.55
C GLY A 184 15.64 17.50 12.87
N LEU A 185 15.36 18.29 11.83
CA LEU A 185 14.41 19.39 11.92
C LEU A 185 12.99 18.84 11.79
N TYR A 186 12.28 18.73 12.90
CA TYR A 186 10.94 18.14 12.90
C TYR A 186 9.85 19.09 12.37
N VAL A 187 9.98 20.40 12.60
CA VAL A 187 9.08 21.43 12.06
C VAL A 187 9.80 22.78 11.98
N SER A 188 9.42 23.65 11.03
CA SER A 188 10.08 24.96 10.85
C SER A 188 9.75 25.98 11.94
N ASN A 189 8.54 25.95 12.50
CA ASN A 189 8.09 26.87 13.54
C ASN A 189 8.38 26.38 14.97
N TYR A 190 9.36 25.49 15.14
CA TYR A 190 9.69 24.87 16.43
C TYR A 190 9.99 25.90 17.53
N ALA A 191 10.55 27.06 17.16
CA ALA A 191 10.89 28.14 18.09
C ALA A 191 9.66 28.77 18.78
N PHE A 192 8.48 28.68 18.16
CA PHE A 192 7.23 29.21 18.71
C PHE A 192 6.34 28.13 19.30
N ARG A 193 6.76 26.86 19.24
CA ARG A 193 5.94 25.70 19.57
C ARG A 193 6.24 25.21 20.98
N THR A 194 5.19 24.85 21.70
CA THR A 194 5.27 24.35 23.08
C THR A 194 5.07 22.84 23.12
N ASP A 195 5.97 22.10 22.48
CA ASP A 195 5.99 20.63 22.59
C ASP A 195 6.53 20.19 23.96
N THR A 196 5.94 19.16 24.56
CA THR A 196 6.37 18.63 25.87
C THR A 196 7.83 18.21 25.88
N ARG A 197 8.28 17.56 24.80
CA ARG A 197 9.67 17.16 24.56
C ARG A 197 9.94 17.26 23.07
N ALA A 198 11.06 17.86 22.71
CA ALA A 198 11.51 17.91 21.33
C ALA A 198 13.03 17.84 21.23
N HIS A 199 13.51 17.38 20.09
CA HIS A 199 14.92 17.36 19.74
C HIS A 199 15.14 18.10 18.43
N LEU A 200 16.24 18.84 18.35
CA LEU A 200 16.69 19.51 17.14
C LEU A 200 18.15 19.17 16.89
N LEU A 201 18.43 18.53 15.76
CA LEU A 201 19.79 18.36 15.27
C LEU A 201 20.31 19.69 14.72
N HIS A 202 21.51 20.13 15.12
CA HIS A 202 22.03 21.46 14.76
C HIS A 202 22.42 21.58 13.29
N HIS A 203 23.03 20.53 12.74
CA HIS A 203 23.55 20.51 11.38
C HIS A 203 23.10 19.26 10.62
N PRO A 204 21.78 19.11 10.34
CA PRO A 204 21.29 17.99 9.56
C PRO A 204 21.86 18.05 8.13
N GLN A 205 22.09 16.89 7.51
CA GLN A 205 22.60 16.81 6.14
C GLN A 205 21.75 15.87 5.30
N THR A 206 21.56 16.22 4.03
CA THR A 206 20.92 15.34 3.06
C THR A 206 21.79 14.09 2.85
N PRO A 207 21.20 12.88 2.83
CA PRO A 207 21.95 11.66 2.54
C PRO A 207 22.54 11.71 1.12
N ILE A 208 23.78 11.25 0.97
CA ILE A 208 24.49 11.25 -0.32
C ILE A 208 23.81 10.28 -1.31
N VAL A 209 23.45 9.09 -0.85
CA VAL A 209 22.71 8.09 -1.64
C VAL A 209 21.23 8.23 -1.29
N LYS A 210 20.41 8.58 -2.28
CA LYS A 210 18.97 8.81 -2.12
C LYS A 210 18.16 7.75 -2.85
N THR A 211 17.01 7.40 -2.28
CA THR A 211 15.96 6.63 -2.96
C THR A 211 14.96 7.59 -3.61
N ARG A 212 14.19 7.11 -4.61
CA ARG A 212 13.13 7.91 -5.24
C ARG A 212 12.07 8.37 -4.23
N ILE A 213 11.85 7.59 -3.16
CA ILE A 213 10.86 7.90 -2.12
C ILE A 213 11.30 9.11 -1.28
N ILE A 214 12.61 9.29 -1.05
CA ILE A 214 13.15 10.50 -0.39
C ILE A 214 12.78 11.75 -1.19
N ASP A 215 12.96 11.71 -2.51
CA ASP A 215 12.63 12.83 -3.39
C ASP A 215 11.12 13.07 -3.46
N SER A 216 10.31 12.02 -3.61
CA SER A 216 8.84 12.13 -3.66
C SER A 216 8.22 12.67 -2.36
N THR A 217 8.82 12.36 -1.21
CA THR A 217 8.35 12.84 0.11
C THR A 217 8.99 14.17 0.52
N ASN A 218 9.92 14.70 -0.28
CA ASN A 218 10.75 15.88 0.03
C ASN A 218 11.48 15.74 1.38
N TYR A 219 11.91 14.53 1.70
CA TYR A 219 12.63 14.23 2.94
C TYR A 219 14.02 14.91 2.96
N ASP A 220 14.60 15.15 1.80
CA ASP A 220 15.85 15.88 1.63
C ASP A 220 15.79 17.37 2.03
N LEU A 221 14.59 17.97 2.04
CA LEU A 221 14.38 19.33 2.56
C LEU A 221 14.39 19.39 4.09
N ARG A 222 14.11 18.27 4.77
CA ARG A 222 14.12 18.14 6.23
C ARG A 222 14.80 16.84 6.65
N PRO A 223 16.09 16.68 6.33
CA PRO A 223 16.76 15.43 6.58
C PRO A 223 16.95 15.22 8.08
N SER A 224 16.98 13.96 8.48
CA SER A 224 17.41 13.55 9.81
C SER A 224 18.77 12.85 9.70
N GLY A 225 19.67 13.17 10.61
CA GLY A 225 21.03 12.64 10.60
C GLY A 225 22.07 13.47 9.83
N GLN A 226 23.27 12.89 9.71
CA GLN A 226 24.46 13.47 9.10
C GLN A 226 25.24 12.39 8.35
N ASN A 227 26.04 12.78 7.36
CA ASN A 227 26.93 11.86 6.68
C ASN A 227 28.23 11.70 7.49
N PHE A 228 28.57 10.46 7.85
CA PHE A 228 29.81 10.12 8.57
C PHE A 228 30.79 9.44 7.62
N VAL A 229 32.08 9.78 7.72
CA VAL A 229 33.15 9.00 7.10
C VAL A 229 33.51 7.87 8.05
N VAL A 230 33.21 6.63 7.66
CA VAL A 230 33.38 5.44 8.50
C VAL A 230 34.61 4.65 8.04
N ALA A 231 35.47 4.24 8.98
CA ALA A 231 36.59 3.34 8.73
C ALA A 231 36.32 2.00 9.42
N LEU A 232 36.44 0.90 8.68
CA LEU A 232 36.22 -0.46 9.20
C LEU A 232 37.57 -1.06 9.61
N MET A 233 37.84 -1.10 10.91
CA MET A 233 39.03 -1.75 11.48
C MET A 233 38.81 -2.07 12.95
N SER A 234 39.48 -3.08 13.49
CA SER A 234 39.55 -3.28 14.94
C SER A 234 40.52 -2.26 15.53
N TYR A 235 40.07 -1.45 16.50
CA TYR A 235 40.88 -0.39 17.09
C TYR A 235 40.88 -0.48 18.61
N GLU A 236 42.04 -0.78 19.19
CA GLU A 236 42.31 -0.78 20.65
C GLU A 236 41.31 -1.60 21.51
N GLY A 237 40.48 -2.45 20.91
CA GLY A 237 39.44 -3.21 21.59
C GLY A 237 38.20 -2.40 22.01
N TYR A 238 38.13 -1.10 21.72
CA TYR A 238 37.00 -0.24 22.13
C TYR A 238 35.81 -0.27 21.18
N ASN A 239 35.92 -0.98 20.05
CA ASN A 239 34.85 -1.13 19.06
C ASN A 239 34.37 -2.59 18.90
N MET A 240 34.42 -3.36 19.99
CA MET A 240 33.85 -4.72 20.06
C MET A 240 32.38 -4.68 20.50
N GLU A 241 31.60 -5.73 20.19
CA GLU A 241 30.19 -5.89 20.64
C GLU A 241 29.31 -4.66 20.36
N ASP A 242 29.22 -4.28 19.07
CA ASP A 242 28.46 -3.12 18.58
C ASP A 242 28.88 -1.74 19.11
N ALA A 243 30.02 -1.65 19.81
CA ALA A 243 30.60 -0.37 20.22
C ALA A 243 31.24 0.38 19.03
N MET A 244 31.22 1.70 19.09
CA MET A 244 31.80 2.58 18.07
C MET A 244 32.75 3.61 18.68
N VAL A 245 33.84 3.90 17.99
CA VAL A 245 34.81 4.94 18.36
C VAL A 245 34.57 6.16 17.48
N ILE A 246 34.36 7.33 18.09
CA ILE A 246 34.06 8.58 17.39
C ILE A 246 35.26 9.54 17.50
N ASN A 247 35.56 10.26 16.41
CA ASN A 247 36.62 11.26 16.39
C ASN A 247 36.24 12.48 17.27
N LYS A 248 37.00 12.67 18.36
CA LYS A 248 36.82 13.79 19.30
C LYS A 248 36.88 15.16 18.62
N GLY A 249 37.81 15.38 17.70
CA GLY A 249 37.95 16.64 16.97
C GLY A 249 36.75 16.96 16.08
N SER A 250 36.04 15.95 15.57
CA SER A 250 34.78 16.14 14.83
C SER A 250 33.61 16.49 15.75
N LEU A 251 33.53 15.85 16.93
CA LEU A 251 32.51 16.14 17.94
C LEU A 251 32.64 17.58 18.48
N GLU A 252 33.87 18.04 18.73
CA GLU A 252 34.16 19.40 19.19
C GLU A 252 33.77 20.46 18.14
N ARG A 253 33.74 20.09 16.86
CA ARG A 253 33.31 20.94 15.74
C ARG A 253 31.80 20.89 15.44
N GLY A 254 31.04 20.08 16.18
CA GLY A 254 29.57 20.07 16.07
C GLY A 254 28.96 18.83 15.43
N LEU A 255 29.74 17.80 15.08
CA LEU A 255 29.21 16.52 14.64
C LEU A 255 28.31 15.91 15.73
N GLY A 256 27.10 15.49 15.38
CA GLY A 256 26.13 14.86 16.29
C GLY A 256 25.51 15.77 17.35
N ARG A 257 25.75 17.10 17.33
CA ARG A 257 25.18 18.01 18.34
C ARG A 257 23.69 18.23 18.12
N SER A 258 22.91 18.07 19.18
CA SER A 258 21.48 18.35 19.20
C SER A 258 21.07 19.15 20.43
N SER A 259 20.03 19.97 20.30
CA SER A 259 19.34 20.61 21.43
C SER A 259 18.14 19.77 21.86
N PHE A 260 17.92 19.70 23.17
CA PHE A 260 16.72 19.13 23.77
C PHE A 260 15.85 20.24 24.34
N PHE A 261 14.56 20.21 24.01
CA PHE A 261 13.56 21.15 24.50
C PHE A 261 12.59 20.41 25.42
N ARG A 262 12.23 21.05 26.53
CA ARG A 262 11.22 20.56 27.45
C ARG A 262 10.37 21.73 27.94
N SER A 263 9.07 21.66 27.70
CA SER A 263 8.13 22.63 28.25
C SER A 263 7.62 22.17 29.61
N TYR A 264 7.33 23.15 30.47
CA TYR A 264 6.62 22.95 31.72
C TYR A 264 5.45 23.92 31.72
N ASP A 265 4.26 23.41 32.02
CA ASP A 265 3.05 24.18 32.13
C ASP A 265 2.59 24.24 33.59
N THR A 266 2.04 25.39 33.96
CA THR A 266 1.38 25.60 35.24
C THR A 266 0.26 26.59 35.04
N SER A 267 -0.75 26.56 35.90
CA SER A 267 -1.91 27.46 35.83
C SER A 267 -2.31 27.89 37.23
N GLU A 268 -2.69 29.15 37.36
CA GLU A 268 -3.40 29.65 38.55
C GLU A 268 -4.79 29.02 38.56
N LYS A 269 -5.03 28.14 39.52
CA LYS A 269 -6.32 27.46 39.64
C LYS A 269 -7.23 28.26 40.55
N ARG A 270 -8.48 28.37 40.13
CA ARG A 270 -9.57 28.85 40.97
C ARG A 270 -10.37 27.67 41.48
N TYR A 271 -10.42 27.51 42.79
CA TYR A 271 -11.16 26.43 43.44
C TYR A 271 -12.64 26.80 43.63
N PRO A 272 -13.56 25.82 43.64
CA PRO A 272 -14.99 26.07 43.83
C PRO A 272 -15.33 26.81 45.12
N GLY A 273 -14.49 26.71 46.15
CA GLY A 273 -14.65 27.41 47.43
C GLY A 273 -14.26 28.89 47.42
N GLY A 274 -13.93 29.46 46.26
CA GLY A 274 -13.50 30.85 46.12
C GLY A 274 -12.03 31.11 46.46
N GLN A 275 -11.26 30.06 46.79
CA GLN A 275 -9.81 30.12 46.92
C GLN A 275 -9.15 30.14 45.53
N GLU A 276 -8.07 30.90 45.36
CA GLU A 276 -7.34 31.07 44.10
C GLU A 276 -5.85 30.87 44.37
N ASP A 277 -5.17 30.15 43.48
CA ASP A 277 -3.70 30.06 43.45
C ASP A 277 -3.14 31.33 42.81
N ASN A 278 -2.10 31.92 43.40
CA ASN A 278 -1.35 33.03 42.81
C ASN A 278 0.12 32.63 42.62
N PHE A 279 0.74 33.04 41.51
CA PHE A 279 2.17 32.89 41.33
C PHE A 279 2.94 33.98 42.10
N GLU A 280 3.55 33.57 43.22
CA GLU A 280 4.35 34.44 44.08
C GLU A 280 5.78 33.93 44.22
N VAL A 281 6.72 34.83 44.54
CA VAL A 281 8.10 34.44 44.86
C VAL A 281 8.08 33.73 46.22
N PRO A 282 8.72 32.55 46.35
CA PRO A 282 8.75 31.81 47.60
C PRO A 282 9.47 32.56 48.73
#